data_AF-A0A139QSN1-F1
#
_entry.id   AF-A0A139QSN1-F1
#
_cell.length_a   1.000
_cell.length_b   1.000
_cell.length_c   1.000
_cell.angle_alpha   90.00
_cell.angle_beta   90.00
_cell.angle_gamma   90.00
#
_symmetry.space_group_name_H-M   'P 1'
#
loop_
_entity.id
_entity.type
_entity.pdbx_description
1 polymer ?
#
loop_
_entity_poly.entity_id
_entity_poly.type
_entity_poly.pdbx_seq_one_letter_code
_entity_poly.pdbx_strand_id
1 'polypeptide(L)'
;MLVFIKYGLPHLDTSGLPFLFKNYGFSLLVYQFYFVLGAFASIHYDAFKQFITTHHRFIGWSTVVLAVGTIGEYYYNLNVLGLSLKKTLEIHQPYIFIYDLFIIGFIIWIGLQYAKYRDNGLPQWFVSFVSTGAKVGFGMYLGQTVALEIVDLGVTALSLPTVWNFVTLPLVFIIVVAVDYGMSLCFFKIPPFGFLVGRPQWHVSRLWSAK
;
A
#
# COMPACT_ATOMS: atom_id res chain seq x y z
N MET A 1 15.77 14.86 0.04
CA MET A 1 14.43 15.41 0.35
C MET A 1 13.81 14.78 1.59
N LEU A 2 13.57 13.47 1.63
CA LEU A 2 12.97 12.79 2.81
C LEU A 2 13.75 13.00 4.11
N VAL A 3 15.09 13.03 4.06
CA VAL A 3 15.95 13.32 5.22
C VAL A 3 15.68 14.73 5.76
N PHE A 4 15.62 15.72 4.87
CA PHE A 4 15.31 17.10 5.25
C PHE A 4 13.89 17.24 5.81
N ILE A 5 12.92 16.53 5.21
CA ILE A 5 11.54 16.47 5.70
C ILE A 5 11.48 15.91 7.12
N LYS A 6 12.23 14.84 7.42
CA LYS A 6 12.19 14.19 8.74
C LYS A 6 12.97 14.95 9.80
N TYR A 7 14.17 15.42 9.48
CA TYR A 7 15.11 15.95 10.49
C TYR A 7 15.27 17.47 10.48
N GLY A 8 14.92 18.15 9.38
CA GLY A 8 15.07 19.60 9.27
C GLY A 8 13.74 20.33 9.47
N LEU A 9 12.73 19.92 8.72
CA LEU A 9 11.45 20.62 8.63
C LEU A 9 10.67 20.73 9.97
N PRO A 10 10.70 19.75 10.89
CA PRO A 10 10.01 19.87 12.19
C PRO A 10 10.54 21.00 13.08
N HIS A 11 11.74 21.52 12.80
CA HIS A 11 12.36 22.61 13.56
C HIS A 11 12.18 23.99 12.91
N LEU A 12 11.45 24.06 11.78
CA LEU A 12 11.18 25.30 11.06
C LEU A 12 9.72 25.72 11.29
N ASP A 13 9.48 27.03 11.40
CA ASP A 13 8.11 27.55 11.38
C ASP A 13 7.52 27.38 9.96
N THR A 14 6.54 26.51 9.84
CA THR A 14 5.86 26.19 8.58
C THR A 14 4.46 26.81 8.50
N SER A 15 4.10 27.70 9.44
CA SER A 15 2.75 28.30 9.56
C SER A 15 2.34 29.12 8.33
N GLY A 16 3.29 29.84 7.72
CA GLY A 16 3.09 30.67 6.52
C GLY A 16 3.26 29.94 5.17
N LEU A 17 3.59 28.65 5.17
CA LEU A 17 3.81 27.92 3.91
C LEU A 17 2.48 27.57 3.22
N PRO A 18 2.45 27.55 1.87
CA PRO A 18 1.30 27.06 1.12
C PRO A 18 0.94 25.62 1.51
N PHE A 19 -0.35 25.28 1.42
CA PHE A 19 -0.91 24.02 1.94
C PHE A 19 -0.14 22.75 1.53
N LEU A 20 0.33 22.67 0.28
CA LEU A 20 1.06 21.50 -0.24
C LEU A 20 2.48 21.35 0.34
N PHE A 21 3.13 22.46 0.71
CA PHE A 21 4.45 22.45 1.36
C PHE A 21 4.32 22.21 2.86
N LYS A 22 3.24 22.70 3.48
CA LYS A 22 2.89 22.41 4.87
C LYS A 22 2.49 20.95 5.08
N ASN A 23 1.76 20.38 4.13
CA ASN A 23 1.30 18.99 4.14
C ASN A 23 2.04 18.18 3.07
N TYR A 24 3.38 18.18 3.15
CA TYR A 24 4.26 17.53 2.18
C TYR A 24 3.98 16.03 2.00
N GLY A 25 3.34 15.35 2.97
CA GLY A 25 2.86 13.97 2.83
C GLY A 25 1.78 13.76 1.75
N PHE A 26 1.21 14.84 1.20
CA PHE A 26 0.30 14.79 0.05
C PHE A 26 0.96 15.29 -1.24
N SER A 27 2.22 15.71 -1.17
CA SER A 27 2.91 16.27 -2.33
C SER A 27 3.37 15.15 -3.27
N LEU A 28 2.85 15.18 -4.50
CA LEU A 28 3.28 14.32 -5.61
C LEU A 28 4.80 14.33 -5.82
N LEU A 29 5.47 15.43 -5.48
CA LEU A 29 6.92 15.56 -5.58
C LEU A 29 7.66 14.53 -4.72
N VAL A 30 7.07 14.09 -3.61
CA VAL A 30 7.69 13.08 -2.74
C VAL A 30 7.63 11.68 -3.34
N TYR A 31 6.67 11.44 -4.24
CA TYR A 31 6.49 10.17 -4.94
C TYR A 31 7.22 10.11 -6.29
N GLN A 32 7.87 11.20 -6.73
CA GLN A 32 8.52 11.28 -8.05
C GLN A 32 9.48 10.11 -8.30
N PHE A 33 10.18 9.65 -7.26
CA PHE A 33 11.12 8.54 -7.36
C PHE A 33 10.42 7.26 -7.84
N TYR A 34 9.26 6.92 -7.27
CA TYR A 34 8.53 5.70 -7.63
C TYR A 34 8.01 5.76 -9.07
N PHE A 35 7.55 6.93 -9.54
CA PHE A 35 7.12 7.11 -10.93
C PHE A 35 8.28 6.95 -11.91
N VAL A 36 9.42 7.60 -11.63
CA VAL A 36 10.61 7.50 -12.47
C VAL A 36 11.17 6.08 -12.46
N LEU A 37 11.24 5.43 -11.30
CA LEU A 37 11.67 4.04 -11.19
C LEU A 37 10.73 3.10 -11.97
N GLY A 38 9.42 3.32 -11.90
CA GLY A 38 8.44 2.56 -12.67
C GLY A 38 8.61 2.73 -14.18
N ALA A 39 8.82 3.96 -14.65
CA ALA A 39 9.10 4.24 -16.06
C ALA A 39 10.46 3.64 -16.51
N PHE A 40 11.49 3.74 -15.67
CA PHE A 40 12.78 3.11 -15.93
C PHE A 40 12.65 1.58 -16.01
N ALA A 41 11.93 0.97 -15.08
CA ALA A 41 11.68 -0.46 -15.04
C ALA A 41 10.85 -0.94 -16.25
N SER A 42 9.94 -0.12 -16.79
CA SER A 42 9.17 -0.49 -17.99
C SER A 42 10.02 -0.40 -19.27
N ILE A 43 10.89 0.60 -19.39
CA ILE A 43 11.83 0.75 -20.52
C ILE A 43 12.86 -0.38 -20.52
N HIS A 44 13.37 -0.76 -19.34
CA HIS A 44 14.41 -1.80 -19.18
C HIS A 44 13.85 -3.11 -18.60
N TYR A 45 12.64 -3.48 -19.00
CA TYR A 45 11.86 -4.53 -18.33
C TYR A 45 12.56 -5.88 -18.20
N ASP A 46 13.29 -6.34 -19.22
CA ASP A 46 13.98 -7.62 -19.16
C ASP A 46 15.17 -7.60 -18.20
N ALA A 47 16.00 -6.55 -18.27
CA ALA A 47 17.11 -6.34 -17.34
C ALA A 47 16.59 -6.20 -15.90
N PHE A 48 15.49 -5.48 -15.71
CA PHE A 48 14.85 -5.29 -14.41
C PHE A 48 14.32 -6.62 -13.83
N LYS A 49 13.59 -7.41 -14.64
CA LYS A 49 13.15 -8.76 -14.24
C LYS A 49 14.31 -9.67 -13.87
N GLN A 50 15.39 -9.63 -14.64
CA GLN A 50 16.60 -10.41 -14.36
C GLN A 50 17.24 -9.97 -13.05
N PHE A 51 17.42 -8.67 -12.82
CA PHE A 51 17.94 -8.13 -11.56
C PHE A 51 17.15 -8.63 -10.35
N ILE A 52 15.82 -8.50 -10.38
CA ILE A 52 14.93 -8.94 -9.30
C ILE A 52 15.03 -10.46 -9.10
N THR A 53 15.02 -11.25 -10.18
CA THR A 53 15.11 -12.70 -10.10
C THR A 53 16.45 -13.17 -9.56
N THR A 54 17.56 -12.54 -9.95
CA THR A 54 18.90 -12.87 -9.47
C THR A 54 19.08 -12.53 -7.98
N HIS A 55 18.55 -11.39 -7.53
CA HIS A 55 18.77 -10.89 -6.16
C HIS A 55 17.60 -11.15 -5.19
N HIS A 56 16.58 -11.93 -5.59
CA HIS A 56 15.35 -12.13 -4.80
C HIS A 56 15.57 -12.55 -3.35
N ARG A 57 16.60 -13.36 -3.05
CA ARG A 57 16.92 -13.77 -1.67
C ARG A 57 17.38 -12.60 -0.82
N PHE A 58 18.29 -11.78 -1.36
CA PHE A 58 18.75 -10.58 -0.70
C PHE A 58 17.61 -9.59 -0.52
N ILE A 59 16.79 -9.40 -1.57
CA ILE A 59 15.61 -8.53 -1.52
C ILE A 59 14.64 -9.02 -0.43
N GLY A 60 14.29 -10.30 -0.43
CA GLY A 60 13.34 -10.89 0.53
C GLY A 60 13.82 -10.82 1.97
N TRP A 61 15.08 -11.20 2.25
CA TRP A 61 15.63 -11.09 3.61
C TRP A 61 15.72 -9.65 4.07
N SER A 62 16.13 -8.73 3.19
CA SER A 62 16.17 -7.31 3.50
C SER A 62 14.77 -6.77 3.78
N THR A 63 13.74 -7.18 3.03
CA THR A 63 12.34 -6.84 3.32
C THR A 63 11.94 -7.26 4.73
N VAL A 64 12.26 -8.49 5.15
CA VAL A 64 11.93 -8.98 6.49
C VAL A 64 12.66 -8.18 7.58
N VAL A 65 13.98 -7.97 7.42
CA VAL A 65 14.79 -7.19 8.35
C VAL A 65 14.27 -5.76 8.46
N LEU A 66 13.99 -5.13 7.31
CA LEU A 66 13.50 -3.76 7.26
C LEU A 66 12.09 -3.65 7.85
N ALA A 67 11.20 -4.62 7.60
CA ALA A 67 9.87 -4.67 8.19
C ALA A 67 9.95 -4.72 9.72
N VAL A 68 10.80 -5.57 10.30
CA VAL A 68 11.02 -5.61 11.76
C VAL A 68 11.59 -4.28 12.25
N GLY A 69 12.55 -3.69 11.52
CA GLY A 69 13.13 -2.41 11.92
C GLY A 69 12.17 -1.21 11.83
N THR A 70 11.01 -1.33 11.18
CA THR A 70 9.95 -0.30 11.28
C THR A 70 9.45 -0.12 12.71
N ILE A 71 9.50 -1.17 13.54
CA ILE A 71 9.19 -1.09 14.97
C ILE A 71 10.24 -0.23 15.68
N GLY A 72 11.52 -0.42 15.36
CA GLY A 72 12.62 0.39 15.88
C GLY A 72 12.48 1.86 15.47
N GLU A 73 12.17 2.10 14.19
CA GLU A 73 11.91 3.44 13.66
C GLU A 73 10.74 4.14 14.38
N TYR A 74 9.64 3.42 14.66
CA TYR A 74 8.50 3.93 15.43
C TYR A 74 8.93 4.41 16.82
N TYR A 75 9.66 3.59 17.57
CA TYR A 75 10.14 3.97 18.91
C TYR A 75 11.19 5.07 18.87
N TYR A 76 12.07 5.09 17.87
CA TYR A 76 13.05 6.15 17.69
C TYR A 76 12.37 7.50 17.48
N ASN A 77 11.34 7.54 16.63
CA ASN A 77 10.57 8.75 16.36
C ASN A 77 9.88 9.31 17.61
N LEU A 78 9.29 8.45 18.45
CA LEU A 78 8.61 8.88 19.68
C LEU A 78 9.59 9.24 20.80
N ASN A 79 10.56 8.36 21.08
CA ASN A 79 11.35 8.43 22.30
C ASN A 79 12.63 9.26 22.13
N VAL A 80 13.17 9.35 20.91
CA VAL A 80 14.42 10.08 20.64
C VAL A 80 14.13 11.41 19.96
N LEU A 81 13.31 11.42 18.92
CA LEU A 81 12.97 12.65 18.19
C LEU A 81 11.79 13.42 18.81
N GLY A 82 11.04 12.83 19.73
CA GLY A 82 9.89 13.48 20.38
C GLY A 82 8.77 13.85 19.41
N LEU A 83 8.64 13.15 18.28
CA LEU A 83 7.65 13.45 17.25
C LEU A 83 6.23 13.14 17.74
N SER A 84 5.25 13.90 17.27
CA SER A 84 3.84 13.57 17.51
C SER A 84 3.45 12.26 16.82
N LEU A 85 2.45 11.56 17.34
CA LEU A 85 1.99 10.29 16.76
C LEU A 85 1.65 10.42 15.26
N LYS A 86 1.03 11.53 14.87
CA LYS A 86 0.73 11.83 13.46
C LYS A 86 1.98 11.88 12.58
N LYS A 87 3.08 12.43 13.09
CA LYS A 87 4.37 12.52 12.37
C LYS A 87 5.14 11.21 12.42
N THR A 88 5.06 10.47 13.52
CA THR A 88 5.65 9.14 13.65
C THR A 88 5.07 8.14 12.65
N LEU A 89 3.76 8.20 12.41
CA LEU A 89 3.05 7.33 11.47
C LEU A 89 3.07 7.83 10.02
N GLU A 90 3.76 8.94 9.74
CA GLU A 90 3.86 9.48 8.39
C GLU A 90 4.74 8.57 7.52
N ILE A 91 4.25 8.16 6.35
CA ILE A 91 4.97 7.21 5.47
C ILE A 91 6.20 7.83 4.78
N HIS A 92 6.34 9.16 4.82
CA HIS A 92 7.35 9.92 4.05
C HIS A 92 8.66 10.03 4.84
N GLN A 93 9.19 8.89 5.27
CA GLN A 93 10.41 8.82 6.06
C GLN A 93 11.52 8.11 5.26
N PRO A 94 12.80 8.49 5.44
CA PRO A 94 13.91 7.85 4.72
C PRO A 94 13.96 6.33 4.90
N TYR A 95 13.69 5.85 6.12
CA TYR A 95 13.67 4.43 6.42
C TYR A 95 12.53 3.71 5.68
N ILE A 96 11.31 4.26 5.75
CA ILE A 96 10.13 3.72 5.06
C ILE A 96 10.34 3.71 3.55
N PHE A 97 10.96 4.75 2.99
CA PHE A 97 11.30 4.78 1.58
C PHE A 97 12.25 3.64 1.17
N ILE A 98 13.31 3.37 1.95
CA ILE A 98 14.20 2.24 1.66
C ILE A 98 13.42 0.93 1.76
N TYR A 99 12.63 0.75 2.82
CA TYR A 99 11.77 -0.41 2.99
C TYR A 99 10.84 -0.62 1.80
N ASP A 100 10.18 0.44 1.32
CA ASP A 100 9.28 0.41 0.16
C ASP A 100 9.96 -0.15 -1.08
N LEU A 101 11.21 0.22 -1.37
CA LEU A 101 11.94 -0.32 -2.53
C LEU A 101 12.12 -1.83 -2.45
N PHE A 102 12.42 -2.34 -1.26
CA PHE A 102 12.61 -3.77 -1.02
C PHE A 102 11.30 -4.54 -1.07
N ILE A 103 10.24 -4.06 -0.41
CA ILE A 103 8.93 -4.73 -0.45
C ILE A 103 8.32 -4.68 -1.86
N ILE A 104 8.45 -3.57 -2.61
CA ILE A 104 7.99 -3.49 -4.00
C ILE A 104 8.76 -4.49 -4.86
N GLY A 105 10.10 -4.53 -4.76
CA GLY A 105 10.92 -5.50 -5.48
C GLY A 105 10.53 -6.95 -5.15
N PHE A 106 10.24 -7.23 -3.88
CA PHE A 106 9.81 -8.55 -3.43
C PHE A 106 8.41 -8.92 -3.96
N ILE A 107 7.45 -7.99 -3.93
CA ILE A 107 6.11 -8.20 -4.50
C ILE A 107 6.18 -8.45 -6.01
N ILE A 108 7.05 -7.72 -6.73
CA ILE A 108 7.29 -7.96 -8.16
C ILE A 108 7.84 -9.38 -8.38
N TRP A 109 8.80 -9.81 -7.55
CA TRP A 109 9.30 -11.18 -7.62
C TRP A 109 8.20 -12.23 -7.39
N ILE A 110 7.31 -12.02 -6.39
CA ILE A 110 6.15 -12.89 -6.16
C ILE A 110 5.25 -12.93 -7.40
N GLY A 111 4.98 -11.78 -8.03
CA GLY A 111 4.22 -11.68 -9.27
C GLY A 111 4.86 -12.46 -10.42
N LEU A 112 6.20 -12.42 -10.55
CA LEU A 112 6.93 -13.22 -11.55
C LEU A 112 6.83 -14.72 -11.28
N GLN A 113 6.88 -15.15 -10.02
CA GLN A 113 6.63 -16.56 -9.67
C GLN A 113 5.20 -16.97 -10.01
N TYR A 114 4.21 -16.16 -9.62
CA TYR A 114 2.81 -16.39 -9.96
C TYR A 114 2.61 -16.56 -11.47
N ALA A 115 3.22 -15.69 -12.29
CA ALA A 115 3.15 -15.81 -13.74
C ALA A 115 3.69 -17.15 -14.24
N LYS A 116 4.86 -17.59 -13.75
CA LYS A 116 5.45 -18.90 -14.10
C LYS A 116 4.57 -20.06 -13.67
N TYR A 117 4.04 -20.05 -12.45
CA TYR A 117 3.21 -21.15 -11.95
C TYR A 117 1.85 -21.21 -12.64
N ARG A 118 1.28 -20.05 -13.01
CA ARG A 118 0.01 -19.98 -13.73
C ARG A 118 0.08 -20.73 -15.06
N ASP A 119 1.19 -20.60 -15.78
CA ASP A 119 1.40 -21.29 -17.05
C ASP A 119 1.67 -22.80 -16.86
N ASN A 120 2.01 -23.23 -15.64
CA ASN A 120 2.26 -24.62 -15.25
C ASN A 120 1.06 -25.31 -14.55
N GLY A 121 -0.16 -24.76 -14.69
CA GLY A 121 -1.38 -25.43 -14.25
C GLY A 121 -1.83 -25.11 -12.82
N LEU A 122 -1.72 -23.85 -12.36
CA LEU A 122 -2.36 -23.43 -11.11
C LEU A 122 -3.89 -23.70 -11.14
N PRO A 123 -4.50 -24.01 -9.99
CA PRO A 123 -5.94 -24.21 -9.90
C PRO A 123 -6.74 -23.00 -10.41
N GLN A 124 -7.74 -23.26 -11.25
CA GLN A 124 -8.50 -22.20 -11.93
C GLN A 124 -9.22 -21.25 -10.95
N TRP A 125 -9.66 -21.75 -9.79
CA TRP A 125 -10.27 -20.93 -8.74
C TRP A 125 -9.27 -19.89 -8.21
N PHE A 126 -8.00 -20.25 -8.06
CA PHE A 126 -6.96 -19.37 -7.56
C PHE A 126 -6.58 -18.32 -8.60
N VAL A 127 -6.43 -18.72 -9.86
CA VAL A 127 -6.21 -17.78 -10.98
C VAL A 127 -7.36 -16.76 -11.08
N SER A 128 -8.60 -17.23 -10.92
CA SER A 128 -9.80 -16.38 -10.94
C SER A 128 -9.84 -15.43 -9.74
N PHE A 129 -9.46 -15.90 -8.56
CA PHE A 129 -9.34 -15.09 -7.34
C PHE A 129 -8.31 -13.97 -7.53
N VAL A 130 -7.09 -14.29 -7.95
CA VAL A 130 -6.03 -13.29 -8.18
C VAL A 130 -6.42 -12.30 -9.29
N SER A 131 -7.01 -12.77 -10.39
CA SER A 131 -7.50 -11.92 -11.48
C SER A 131 -8.60 -10.97 -11.01
N THR A 132 -9.48 -11.44 -10.13
CA THR A 132 -10.55 -10.63 -9.53
C THR A 132 -9.95 -9.57 -8.59
N GLY A 133 -9.01 -9.94 -7.73
CA GLY A 133 -8.27 -9.02 -6.87
C GLY A 133 -7.53 -7.94 -7.65
N ALA A 134 -6.88 -8.29 -8.76
CA ALA A 134 -6.22 -7.31 -9.62
C ALA A 134 -7.20 -6.27 -10.22
N LYS A 135 -8.46 -6.66 -10.47
CA LYS A 135 -9.49 -5.73 -10.99
C LYS A 135 -10.02 -4.78 -9.91
N VAL A 136 -10.18 -5.26 -8.68
CA VAL A 136 -10.75 -4.49 -7.56
C VAL A 136 -9.69 -3.84 -6.67
N GLY A 137 -8.40 -4.10 -6.88
CA GLY A 137 -7.32 -3.63 -6.02
C GLY A 137 -7.23 -2.12 -5.86
N PHE A 138 -7.61 -1.34 -6.89
CA PHE A 138 -7.73 0.12 -6.75
C PHE A 138 -8.85 0.52 -5.79
N GLY A 139 -9.99 -0.19 -5.86
CA GLY A 139 -11.09 -0.03 -4.91
C GLY A 139 -10.66 -0.34 -3.48
N MET A 140 -9.92 -1.43 -3.29
CA MET A 140 -9.38 -1.80 -1.98
C MET A 140 -8.47 -0.71 -1.41
N TYR A 141 -7.54 -0.20 -2.22
CA TYR A 141 -6.69 0.92 -1.81
C TYR A 141 -7.47 2.15 -1.34
N LEU A 142 -8.60 2.48 -1.98
CA LEU A 142 -9.46 3.60 -1.57
C LEU A 142 -10.35 3.27 -0.36
N GLY A 143 -10.84 2.02 -0.28
CA GLY A 143 -11.83 1.55 0.69
C GLY A 143 -11.25 1.05 2.01
N GLN A 144 -9.94 0.83 2.08
CA GLN A 144 -9.26 0.25 3.25
C GLN A 144 -9.56 0.98 4.57
N THR A 145 -9.77 2.30 4.56
CA THR A 145 -10.10 3.08 5.77
C THR A 145 -11.48 2.73 6.32
N VAL A 146 -12.46 2.46 5.44
CA VAL A 146 -13.81 2.00 5.83
C VAL A 146 -13.74 0.59 6.39
N ALA A 147 -12.96 -0.30 5.75
CA ALA A 147 -12.77 -1.65 6.25
C ALA A 147 -12.09 -1.67 7.62
N LEU A 148 -11.09 -0.81 7.84
CA LEU A 148 -10.45 -0.63 9.15
C LEU A 148 -11.45 -0.16 10.20
N GLU A 149 -12.28 0.84 9.90
CA GLU A 149 -13.31 1.35 10.84
C GLU A 149 -14.32 0.25 11.22
N ILE A 150 -14.79 -0.52 10.24
CA ILE A 150 -15.73 -1.63 10.48
C ILE A 150 -15.11 -2.68 11.42
N VAL A 151 -13.84 -3.02 11.21
CA VAL A 151 -13.15 -4.01 12.04
C VAL A 151 -12.81 -3.45 13.42
N ASP A 152 -12.46 -2.17 13.52
CA ASP A 152 -12.18 -1.49 14.78
C ASP A 152 -13.39 -1.49 15.73
N LEU A 153 -14.60 -1.29 15.19
CA LEU A 153 -15.85 -1.43 15.95
C LEU A 153 -15.99 -2.84 16.55
N GLY A 154 -15.65 -3.88 15.79
CA GLY A 154 -15.69 -5.27 16.25
C GLY A 154 -14.64 -5.57 17.32
N VAL A 155 -13.40 -5.13 17.11
CA VAL A 155 -12.29 -5.33 18.07
C VAL A 155 -12.58 -4.59 19.38
N THR A 156 -13.08 -3.36 19.30
CA THR A 156 -13.44 -2.56 20.48
C THR A 156 -14.59 -3.21 21.27
N ALA A 157 -15.60 -3.74 20.58
CA ALA A 157 -16.71 -4.45 21.22
C ALA A 157 -16.26 -5.72 21.98
N LEU A 158 -15.22 -6.41 21.51
CA LEU A 158 -14.68 -7.59 22.18
C LEU A 158 -13.89 -7.23 23.46
N SER A 159 -13.39 -6.01 23.57
CA SER A 159 -12.67 -5.48 24.74
C SER A 159 -11.55 -6.41 25.26
N LEU A 160 -10.81 -7.03 24.35
CA LEU A 160 -9.78 -8.01 24.69
C LEU A 160 -8.60 -7.36 25.45
N PRO A 161 -7.94 -8.10 26.37
CA PRO A 161 -6.68 -7.66 26.97
C PRO A 161 -5.60 -7.40 25.91
N THR A 162 -4.67 -6.47 26.19
CA THR A 162 -3.64 -6.02 25.23
C THR A 162 -2.86 -7.15 24.57
N VAL A 163 -2.50 -8.19 25.33
CA VAL A 163 -1.77 -9.35 24.82
C VAL A 163 -2.59 -10.10 23.77
N TRP A 164 -3.89 -10.30 24.01
CA TRP A 164 -4.78 -10.97 23.08
C TRP A 164 -5.03 -10.13 21.83
N ASN A 165 -5.16 -8.80 21.97
CA ASN A 165 -5.21 -7.89 20.82
C ASN A 165 -3.96 -7.97 19.93
N PHE A 166 -2.77 -8.14 20.52
CA PHE A 166 -1.54 -8.29 19.76
C PHE A 166 -1.48 -9.64 19.03
N VAL A 167 -1.84 -10.73 19.72
CA VAL A 167 -1.82 -12.09 19.14
C VAL A 167 -2.80 -12.23 17.98
N THR A 168 -3.93 -11.53 18.02
CA THR A 168 -4.95 -11.57 16.96
C THR A 168 -4.62 -10.68 15.77
N LEU A 169 -3.53 -9.89 15.78
CA LEU A 169 -3.18 -9.00 14.66
C LEU A 169 -3.17 -9.68 13.28
N PRO A 170 -2.60 -10.89 13.09
CA PRO A 170 -2.66 -11.56 11.78
C PRO A 170 -4.09 -11.87 11.35
N LEU A 171 -4.96 -12.26 12.30
CA LEU A 171 -6.36 -12.55 12.03
C LEU A 171 -7.12 -11.26 11.69
N VAL A 172 -6.91 -10.20 12.46
CA VAL A 172 -7.49 -8.86 12.22
C VAL A 172 -7.10 -8.38 10.83
N PHE A 173 -5.81 -8.51 10.46
CA PHE A 173 -5.33 -8.14 9.13
C PHE A 173 -6.06 -8.92 8.01
N ILE A 174 -6.20 -10.24 8.15
CA ILE A 174 -6.93 -11.06 7.18
C ILE A 174 -8.39 -10.62 7.06
N ILE A 175 -9.04 -10.32 8.19
CA ILE A 175 -10.43 -9.86 8.23
C ILE A 175 -10.57 -8.51 7.52
N VAL A 176 -9.69 -7.53 7.82
CA VAL A 176 -9.70 -6.22 7.16
C VAL A 176 -9.57 -6.37 5.65
N VAL A 177 -8.60 -7.17 5.19
CA VAL A 177 -8.39 -7.45 3.76
C VAL A 177 -9.62 -8.12 3.15
N ALA A 178 -10.25 -9.07 3.85
CA ALA A 178 -11.44 -9.77 3.36
C ALA A 178 -12.67 -8.85 3.27
N VAL A 179 -12.88 -7.98 4.27
CA VAL A 179 -13.96 -6.98 4.29
C VAL A 179 -13.78 -6.00 3.14
N ASP A 180 -12.58 -5.46 2.98
CA ASP A 180 -12.26 -4.49 1.92
C ASP A 180 -12.38 -5.11 0.52
N TYR A 181 -11.87 -6.33 0.34
CA TYR A 181 -12.01 -7.10 -0.90
C TYR A 181 -13.48 -7.37 -1.22
N GLY A 182 -14.28 -7.80 -0.23
CA GLY A 182 -15.71 -8.05 -0.36
C GLY A 182 -16.50 -6.80 -0.73
N MET A 183 -16.24 -5.70 -0.02
CA MET A 183 -16.85 -4.39 -0.29
C MET A 183 -16.52 -3.91 -1.72
N SER A 184 -15.23 -3.95 -2.08
CA SER A 184 -14.76 -3.55 -3.41
C SER A 184 -15.36 -4.43 -4.51
N LEU A 185 -15.55 -5.72 -4.25
CA LEU A 185 -16.25 -6.62 -5.16
C LEU A 185 -17.74 -6.30 -5.32
N CYS A 186 -18.42 -5.96 -4.22
CA CYS A 186 -19.82 -5.54 -4.26
C CYS A 186 -19.96 -4.29 -5.13
N PHE A 187 -19.12 -3.27 -4.93
CA PHE A 187 -19.13 -2.06 -5.76
C PHE A 187 -18.79 -2.34 -7.22
N PHE A 188 -17.84 -3.24 -7.48
CA PHE A 188 -17.50 -3.66 -8.83
C PHE A 188 -18.65 -4.39 -9.55
N LYS A 189 -19.46 -5.18 -8.84
CA LYS A 189 -20.54 -5.98 -9.44
C LYS A 189 -21.90 -5.28 -9.48
N ILE A 190 -22.21 -4.40 -8.52
CA ILE A 190 -23.53 -3.79 -8.35
C ILE A 190 -23.51 -2.36 -8.94
N PRO A 191 -24.27 -2.10 -10.02
CA PRO A 191 -24.47 -0.73 -10.51
C PRO A 191 -25.26 0.11 -9.48
N PRO A 192 -25.00 1.42 -9.35
CA PRO A 192 -24.05 2.24 -10.11
C PRO A 192 -22.66 2.35 -9.48
N PHE A 193 -22.32 1.52 -8.48
CA PHE A 193 -21.19 1.75 -7.57
C PHE A 193 -19.80 1.52 -8.16
N GLY A 194 -19.68 1.07 -9.42
CA GLY A 194 -18.39 0.78 -10.05
C GLY A 194 -17.44 1.98 -10.11
N PHE A 195 -17.96 3.21 -10.11
CA PHE A 195 -17.11 4.41 -10.06
C PHE A 195 -16.28 4.51 -8.77
N LEU A 196 -16.79 3.98 -7.64
CA LEU A 196 -16.11 3.99 -6.35
C LEU A 196 -14.84 3.13 -6.34
N VAL A 197 -14.77 2.16 -7.26
CA VAL A 197 -13.61 1.26 -7.43
C VAL A 197 -12.85 1.55 -8.72
N GLY A 198 -13.05 2.73 -9.31
CA GLY A 198 -12.36 3.17 -10.53
C GLY A 198 -12.75 2.41 -11.80
N ARG A 199 -13.87 1.69 -11.78
CA ARG A 199 -14.40 0.88 -12.89
C ARG A 199 -15.89 1.19 -13.09
N PRO A 200 -16.26 2.41 -13.52
CA PRO A 200 -17.66 2.78 -13.71
C PRO A 200 -18.33 1.84 -14.71
N GLN A 201 -19.45 1.22 -14.32
CA GLN A 201 -20.24 0.38 -15.22
C GLN A 201 -21.07 1.22 -16.20
N TRP A 202 -21.33 2.49 -15.84
CA TRP A 202 -22.06 3.45 -16.66
C TRP A 202 -21.08 4.39 -17.35
N HIS A 203 -21.12 4.42 -18.68
CA HIS A 203 -20.33 5.35 -19.48
C HIS A 203 -21.25 6.46 -20.01
N VAL A 204 -21.17 7.63 -19.39
CA VAL A 204 -21.91 8.83 -19.83
C VAL A 204 -21.60 9.16 -21.30
N SER A 205 -20.41 8.79 -21.81
CA SER A 205 -20.05 8.94 -23.23
C SER A 205 -20.98 8.22 -24.21
N ARG A 206 -21.67 7.14 -23.79
CA ARG A 206 -22.69 6.47 -24.65
C ARG A 206 -23.97 7.27 -24.81
N LEU A 207 -24.24 8.23 -23.94
CA LEU A 207 -25.38 9.15 -24.08
C LEU A 207 -25.10 10.22 -25.15
N TRP A 208 -23.84 10.56 -25.40
CA TRP A 208 -23.42 11.55 -26.39
C TRP A 208 -23.12 10.96 -27.77
N SER A 209 -22.91 9.64 -27.87
CA SER A 209 -22.71 8.92 -29.14
C SER A 209 -24.01 8.41 -29.78
N ALA A 210 -25.18 8.77 -29.25
CA ALA A 210 -26.49 8.38 -29.73
C ALA A 210 -27.13 9.45 -30.66
N LYS A 211 -26.30 10.12 -31.47
CA LYS A 211 -26.74 10.97 -32.57
C LYS A 211 -26.10 10.50 -33.87
#